data_AF-A0A536WEX7-F1
#
_entry.id   AF-A0A536WEX7-F1
#
_cell.length_a   1.000
_cell.length_b   1.000
_cell.length_c   1.000
_cell.angle_alpha   90.00
_cell.angle_beta   90.00
_cell.angle_gamma   90.00
#
_symmetry.space_group_name_H-M   'P 1'
#
loop_
_entity.id
_entity.type
_entity.pdbx_description
1 polymer ?
#
loop_
_entity_poly.entity_id
_entity_poly.type
_entity_poly.pdbx_seq_one_letter_code
_entity_poly.pdbx_strand_id
1 'polypeptide(L)'
;MDTSAPRGNGGEWLLDPTDINIGLVGIDQLTCLAGVCFDDPPLVGNVSTITAGTLDAGLRLNGSVTLQAHRDINLQTDLNLTYGGGAFIAQAGNNINLGGNITANGTNITLRANDPASLTPSGYGSITSGPGFGNITTNGGSVNLLGYGVAVGNISTYGSLGSGSLTVAAAGDIVTGSLATFSTAAGVAGGAVKLATDSGKITVNGSIDTRGADGSFAIVDGASGGNVLIERRNSATTGTVSVSGGIITNGGNGITATSGQGGSGGSAGDVFISGLTTTVIPGISGAPTVVATLSGDILVAGGISARGGNAANSSGTFAGALGGQGGSVNLLASGNVSVGNANGAIDVSGGLGGAGPGTSGPGNGGGAGGSAGFVDLQGGQSLTVVGAILADGGAGGNGGAASSGGSGGGGGVVTLRGAGSIGSISAIGGNGGTAPAGSAIGLGGSGGEVLISAPGDIALGGAINAFGGLDGARTTRTCCGLIEIVAGGAVTQTAALTTDILFAAGTDVKLDVSNTVKSLECVVQ
;
A
#
# COMPACT_ATOMS: atom_id res chain seq x y z
N MET A 1 32.91 25.60 5.83
CA MET A 1 32.14 26.83 6.11
C MET A 1 31.51 26.71 7.48
N ASP A 2 31.47 27.79 8.26
CA ASP A 2 30.67 27.86 9.48
C ASP A 2 29.37 28.61 9.15
N THR A 3 28.24 27.91 9.18
CA THR A 3 26.89 28.48 8.98
C THR A 3 26.12 28.61 10.28
N SER A 4 26.80 28.45 11.43
CA SER A 4 26.16 28.57 12.72
C SER A 4 25.70 30.01 12.98
N ALA A 5 24.44 30.14 13.39
CA ALA A 5 23.92 31.37 13.97
C ALA A 5 23.81 31.13 15.49
N PRO A 6 24.58 31.82 16.36
CA PRO A 6 24.62 31.57 17.80
C PRO A 6 23.26 31.58 18.54
N ARG A 7 22.21 32.10 17.88
CA ARG A 7 20.82 32.16 18.36
C ARG A 7 19.78 31.96 17.24
N GLY A 8 20.19 31.45 16.08
CA GLY A 8 19.30 31.21 14.93
C GLY A 8 19.31 29.74 14.52
N ASN A 9 18.31 29.32 13.74
CA ASN A 9 18.40 28.03 13.05
C ASN A 9 19.59 28.09 12.09
N GLY A 10 20.38 27.02 12.01
CA GLY A 10 21.47 26.95 11.03
C GLY A 10 20.91 27.12 9.61
N GLY A 11 21.64 27.84 8.76
CA GLY A 11 21.20 28.16 7.40
C GLY A 11 21.29 26.96 6.46
N GLU A 12 20.49 26.96 5.40
CA GLU A 12 20.56 25.96 4.34
C GLU A 12 21.93 26.01 3.65
N TRP A 13 22.61 24.87 3.55
CA TRP A 13 23.78 24.75 2.68
C TRP A 13 23.29 24.61 1.25
N LEU A 14 23.65 25.58 0.41
CA LEU A 14 23.48 25.54 -1.04
C LEU A 14 24.87 25.44 -1.67
N LEU A 15 25.12 24.34 -2.38
CA LEU A 15 26.29 24.14 -3.23
C LEU A 15 25.78 23.97 -4.66
N ASP A 16 26.23 24.78 -5.60
CA ASP A 16 25.74 24.84 -7.00
C ASP A 16 26.83 24.72 -8.09
N PRO A 17 27.83 23.82 -7.99
CA PRO A 17 28.83 23.65 -9.05
C PRO A 17 28.25 22.93 -10.28
N THR A 18 29.06 22.77 -11.34
CA THR A 18 28.63 22.03 -12.53
C THR A 18 28.30 20.57 -12.23
N ASP A 19 29.20 19.85 -11.55
CA ASP A 19 28.95 18.50 -11.04
C ASP A 19 29.36 18.41 -9.56
N ILE A 20 28.72 17.52 -8.83
CA ILE A 20 29.08 17.18 -7.44
C ILE A 20 29.41 15.69 -7.35
N ASN A 21 30.57 15.35 -6.79
CA ASN A 21 30.90 14.01 -6.34
C ASN A 21 30.77 13.92 -4.82
N ILE A 22 30.04 12.92 -4.33
CA ILE A 22 29.98 12.58 -2.90
C ILE A 22 30.91 11.40 -2.65
N GLY A 23 32.02 11.64 -1.94
CA GLY A 23 33.11 10.67 -1.74
C GLY A 23 33.30 10.21 -0.29
N LEU A 24 34.00 9.08 -0.10
CA LEU A 24 34.31 8.51 1.22
C LEU A 24 35.42 9.29 1.94
N VAL A 25 36.49 9.57 1.19
CA VAL A 25 37.70 10.25 1.67
C VAL A 25 38.13 11.25 0.63
N GLY A 26 38.50 12.44 1.06
CA GLY A 26 38.94 13.52 0.20
C GLY A 26 38.99 14.82 0.96
N ILE A 27 39.62 15.82 0.35
CA ILE A 27 39.44 17.21 0.80
C ILE A 27 38.08 17.64 0.25
N ASP A 28 37.20 18.16 1.10
CA ASP A 28 36.02 18.86 0.63
C ASP A 28 36.49 20.04 -0.22
N GLN A 29 36.36 19.90 -1.54
CA GLN A 29 36.92 20.83 -2.49
C GLN A 29 35.81 21.27 -3.43
N LEU A 30 35.39 22.51 -3.26
CA LEU A 30 34.63 23.24 -4.26
C LEU A 30 35.62 23.76 -5.28
N THR A 31 35.54 23.26 -6.51
CA THR A 31 36.43 23.69 -7.59
C THR A 31 35.78 24.87 -8.29
N CYS A 32 36.30 26.07 -8.03
CA CYS A 32 35.76 27.33 -8.53
C CYS A 32 36.86 28.24 -9.09
N LEU A 33 36.48 29.11 -10.02
CA LEU A 33 37.32 30.11 -10.65
C LEU A 33 37.41 31.32 -9.71
N ALA A 34 38.60 31.64 -9.23
CA ALA A 34 38.91 32.90 -8.52
C ALA A 34 38.00 33.25 -7.31
N GLY A 35 37.53 32.25 -6.54
CA GLY A 35 36.88 32.48 -5.24
C GLY A 35 35.39 32.81 -5.29
N VAL A 36 34.75 32.76 -6.47
CA VAL A 36 33.29 32.73 -6.61
C VAL A 36 32.93 31.29 -6.92
N CYS A 37 32.18 30.60 -6.07
CA CYS A 37 31.89 29.17 -6.29
C CYS A 37 30.44 28.90 -6.69
N PHE A 38 29.76 29.96 -7.15
CA PHE A 38 28.37 29.96 -7.60
C PHE A 38 28.33 30.17 -9.11
N ASP A 39 27.58 29.35 -9.83
CA ASP A 39 27.33 29.46 -11.28
C ASP A 39 28.59 29.41 -12.18
N ASP A 40 29.64 28.75 -11.69
CA ASP A 40 30.95 28.74 -12.33
C ASP A 40 31.07 27.59 -13.36
N PRO A 41 31.52 27.86 -14.60
CA PRO A 41 31.82 26.82 -15.57
C PRO A 41 32.96 25.94 -15.04
N PRO A 42 32.92 24.62 -15.30
CA PRO A 42 33.88 23.70 -14.70
C PRO A 42 35.28 24.04 -15.21
N LEU A 43 36.23 24.24 -14.29
CA LEU A 43 37.65 24.18 -14.64
C LEU A 43 37.91 22.79 -15.24
N VAL A 44 38.32 22.74 -16.51
CA VAL A 44 38.51 21.49 -17.25
C VAL A 44 39.29 20.47 -16.41
N GLY A 45 38.64 19.34 -16.06
CA GLY A 45 39.24 18.24 -15.29
C GLY A 45 38.98 18.26 -13.79
N ASN A 46 38.27 19.25 -13.25
CA ASN A 46 37.96 19.36 -11.82
C ASN A 46 36.47 19.15 -11.55
N VAL A 47 36.15 18.23 -10.65
CA VAL A 47 34.79 17.99 -10.14
C VAL A 47 34.74 18.39 -8.67
N SER A 48 33.74 19.18 -8.29
CA SER A 48 33.54 19.53 -6.88
C SER A 48 33.26 18.26 -6.08
N THR A 49 34.01 18.05 -5.01
CA THR A 49 33.89 16.85 -4.17
C THR A 49 33.51 17.27 -2.76
N ILE A 50 32.50 16.60 -2.20
CA ILE A 50 32.09 16.73 -0.80
C ILE A 50 32.07 15.35 -0.16
N THR A 51 32.54 15.25 1.07
CA THR A 51 32.56 13.99 1.81
C THR A 51 31.22 13.73 2.49
N ALA A 52 30.87 12.44 2.64
CA ALA A 52 29.66 12.04 3.36
C ALA A 52 29.64 12.56 4.82
N GLY A 53 30.80 12.58 5.50
CA GLY A 53 30.92 13.09 6.86
C GLY A 53 30.61 14.58 6.97
N THR A 54 30.97 15.37 5.97
CA THR A 54 30.66 16.80 5.93
C THR A 54 29.17 17.07 5.70
N LEU A 55 28.50 16.24 4.89
CA LEU A 55 27.04 16.32 4.73
C LEU A 55 26.31 15.98 6.03
N ASP A 56 26.71 14.91 6.74
CA ASP A 56 26.13 14.53 8.04
C ASP A 56 26.35 15.62 9.10
N ALA A 57 27.55 16.19 9.17
CA ALA A 57 27.84 17.32 10.05
C ALA A 57 27.00 18.57 9.70
N GLY A 58 26.80 18.84 8.40
CA GLY A 58 25.94 19.92 7.91
C GLY A 58 24.49 19.75 8.35
N LEU A 59 23.94 18.54 8.24
CA LEU A 59 22.59 18.22 8.72
C LEU A 59 22.44 18.45 10.22
N ARG A 60 23.43 18.03 11.02
CA ARG A 60 23.42 18.23 12.47
C ARG A 60 23.36 19.70 12.87
N LEU A 61 24.02 20.59 12.12
CA LEU A 61 24.11 22.01 12.46
C LEU A 61 22.93 22.82 11.91
N ASN A 62 22.40 22.44 10.75
CA ASN A 62 21.44 23.26 10.00
C ASN A 62 20.05 22.65 9.88
N GLY A 63 19.88 21.38 10.23
CA GLY A 63 18.63 20.63 10.03
C GLY A 63 18.36 20.25 8.58
N SER A 64 18.95 20.91 7.58
CA SER A 64 18.88 20.49 6.19
C SER A 64 20.17 20.77 5.41
N VAL A 65 20.35 20.02 4.32
CA VAL A 65 21.43 20.20 3.33
C VAL A 65 20.84 20.08 1.93
N THR A 66 21.15 21.06 1.07
CA THR A 66 20.71 21.07 -0.34
C THR A 66 21.93 21.10 -1.26
N LEU A 67 22.09 20.04 -2.03
CA LEU A 67 23.06 19.96 -3.11
C LEU A 67 22.36 20.29 -4.42
N GLN A 68 22.92 21.24 -5.17
CA GLN A 68 22.46 21.62 -6.49
C GLN A 68 23.62 21.43 -7.48
N ALA A 69 23.42 20.76 -8.59
CA ALA A 69 24.45 20.65 -9.62
C ALA A 69 23.85 21.02 -10.96
N HIS A 70 24.53 21.82 -11.77
CA HIS A 70 24.04 22.17 -13.10
C HIS A 70 23.89 20.95 -14.02
N ARG A 71 24.70 19.92 -13.80
CA ARG A 71 24.68 18.69 -14.59
C ARG A 71 24.48 17.48 -13.70
N ASP A 72 25.53 16.89 -13.13
CA ASP A 72 25.39 15.59 -12.46
C ASP A 72 25.73 15.63 -10.96
N ILE A 73 25.03 14.82 -10.17
CA ILE A 73 25.43 14.46 -8.80
C ILE A 73 25.79 12.96 -8.79
N ASN A 74 27.01 12.64 -8.37
CA ASN A 74 27.52 11.27 -8.34
C ASN A 74 27.84 10.85 -6.90
N LEU A 75 27.11 9.88 -6.37
CA LEU A 75 27.42 9.24 -5.11
C LEU A 75 28.42 8.11 -5.34
N GLN A 76 29.66 8.26 -4.89
CA GLN A 76 30.76 7.30 -5.12
C GLN A 76 30.97 6.33 -3.94
N THR A 77 30.26 6.55 -2.83
CA THR A 77 30.35 5.79 -1.57
C THR A 77 28.98 5.70 -0.92
N ASP A 78 28.83 4.87 0.11
CA ASP A 78 27.64 4.97 0.98
C ASP A 78 27.57 6.34 1.67
N LEU A 79 26.38 6.94 1.67
CA LEU A 79 26.04 8.18 2.38
C LEU A 79 25.32 7.81 3.69
N ASN A 80 26.00 7.99 4.82
CA ASN A 80 25.45 7.73 6.14
C ASN A 80 25.12 9.05 6.84
N LEU A 81 23.82 9.35 6.97
CA LEU A 81 23.26 10.53 7.63
C LEU A 81 22.73 10.11 9.00
N THR A 82 23.61 10.11 10.00
CA THR A 82 23.31 9.58 11.33
C THR A 82 22.47 10.54 12.17
N TYR A 83 22.43 11.81 11.79
CA TYR A 83 21.65 12.81 12.49
C TYR A 83 20.13 12.57 12.34
N GLY A 84 19.44 12.57 13.49
CA GLY A 84 18.00 12.43 13.62
C GLY A 84 17.21 13.56 12.94
N GLY A 85 16.34 13.25 11.98
CA GLY A 85 15.41 14.22 11.38
C GLY A 85 16.01 15.10 10.28
N GLY A 86 15.30 16.18 9.92
CA GLY A 86 15.76 17.12 8.90
C GLY A 86 15.49 16.70 7.45
N ALA A 87 16.23 17.30 6.51
CA ALA A 87 16.12 16.98 5.08
C ALA A 87 17.46 17.04 4.33
N PHE A 88 17.75 16.00 3.54
CA PHE A 88 18.80 16.00 2.53
C PHE A 88 18.16 16.09 1.14
N ILE A 89 18.51 17.12 0.39
CA ILE A 89 17.97 17.42 -0.93
C ILE A 89 19.13 17.42 -1.92
N ALA A 90 19.00 16.67 -3.02
CA ALA A 90 19.95 16.67 -4.12
C ALA A 90 19.21 16.95 -5.43
N GLN A 91 19.64 18.00 -6.14
CA GLN A 91 19.03 18.52 -7.35
C GLN A 91 20.08 18.59 -8.45
N ALA A 92 19.91 17.83 -9.52
CA ALA A 92 20.83 17.80 -10.66
C ALA A 92 20.11 18.28 -11.92
N GLY A 93 20.77 19.08 -12.75
CA GLY A 93 20.23 19.47 -14.06
C GLY A 93 20.22 18.36 -15.10
N ASN A 94 20.95 17.28 -14.84
CA ASN A 94 20.94 16.05 -15.60
C ASN A 94 20.75 14.88 -14.62
N ASN A 95 21.77 14.06 -14.35
CA ASN A 95 21.59 12.79 -13.64
C ASN A 95 21.96 12.85 -12.16
N ILE A 96 21.34 11.95 -11.40
CA ILE A 96 21.82 11.57 -10.07
C ILE A 96 22.24 10.09 -10.14
N ASN A 97 23.53 9.83 -10.00
CA ASN A 97 24.11 8.49 -10.11
C ASN A 97 24.44 7.95 -8.71
N LEU A 98 23.72 6.91 -8.28
CA LEU A 98 23.88 6.26 -6.99
C LEU A 98 24.86 5.07 -7.10
N GLY A 99 26.15 5.36 -6.96
CA GLY A 99 27.22 4.35 -6.82
C GLY A 99 27.43 3.86 -5.38
N GLY A 100 26.57 4.28 -4.45
CA GLY A 100 26.52 3.82 -3.07
C GLY A 100 25.07 3.74 -2.57
N ASN A 101 24.90 3.37 -1.31
CA ASN A 101 23.62 3.34 -0.60
C ASN A 101 23.45 4.60 0.25
N ILE A 102 22.20 4.97 0.54
CA ILE A 102 21.88 6.08 1.46
C ILE A 102 21.26 5.47 2.72
N THR A 103 21.86 5.72 3.86
CA THR A 103 21.31 5.37 5.17
C THR A 103 21.13 6.63 6.00
N ALA A 104 19.92 6.89 6.45
CA ALA A 104 19.54 8.06 7.22
C ALA A 104 18.73 7.67 8.47
N ASN A 105 18.70 8.55 9.46
CA ASN A 105 17.96 8.35 10.70
C ASN A 105 16.88 9.41 10.87
N GLY A 106 15.66 9.14 10.42
CA GLY A 106 14.55 10.11 10.40
C GLY A 106 14.68 11.25 9.39
N THR A 107 15.82 11.39 8.69
CA THR A 107 16.00 12.44 7.67
C THR A 107 15.19 12.16 6.42
N ASN A 108 14.50 13.19 5.92
CA ASN A 108 13.83 13.12 4.62
C ASN A 108 14.85 13.18 3.49
N ILE A 109 14.73 12.29 2.50
CA ILE A 109 15.61 12.24 1.33
C ILE A 109 14.82 12.70 0.11
N THR A 110 15.30 13.74 -0.58
CA THR A 110 14.72 14.20 -1.84
C THR A 110 15.78 14.22 -2.93
N LEU A 111 15.58 13.45 -4.00
CA LEU A 111 16.46 13.41 -5.16
C LEU A 111 15.67 13.88 -6.38
N ARG A 112 16.16 14.90 -7.09
CA ARG A 112 15.52 15.48 -8.28
C ARG A 112 16.55 15.56 -9.41
N ALA A 113 16.41 14.70 -10.39
CA ALA A 113 17.13 14.76 -11.65
C ALA A 113 16.36 15.63 -12.66
N ASN A 114 17.06 16.26 -13.59
CA ASN A 114 16.50 17.22 -14.54
C ASN A 114 15.74 18.40 -13.87
N ASP A 115 16.25 18.89 -12.73
CA ASP A 115 15.57 19.92 -11.94
C ASP A 115 15.78 21.32 -12.56
N PRO A 116 14.72 22.08 -12.91
CA PRO A 116 14.86 23.45 -13.41
C PRO A 116 15.59 24.41 -12.46
N ALA A 117 15.60 24.13 -11.16
CA ALA A 117 16.33 24.95 -10.18
C ALA A 117 17.84 24.96 -10.44
N SER A 118 18.38 23.92 -11.10
CA SER A 118 19.80 23.79 -11.47
C SER A 118 20.27 24.67 -12.64
N LEU A 119 19.44 25.62 -13.10
CA LEU A 119 19.73 26.66 -14.09
C LEU A 119 19.90 26.19 -15.54
N THR A 120 20.27 24.93 -15.83
CA THR A 120 20.26 24.39 -17.21
C THR A 120 19.95 22.88 -17.25
N PRO A 121 18.67 22.49 -17.28
CA PRO A 121 18.29 21.10 -17.55
C PRO A 121 18.95 20.63 -18.86
N SER A 122 19.76 19.57 -18.81
CA SER A 122 20.43 19.01 -19.98
C SER A 122 20.02 17.55 -20.18
N GLY A 123 19.37 17.26 -21.31
CA GLY A 123 18.95 15.91 -21.67
C GLY A 123 17.70 15.40 -20.94
N TYR A 124 17.70 14.09 -20.63
CA TYR A 124 16.63 13.37 -19.93
C TYR A 124 17.15 12.92 -18.56
N GLY A 125 17.40 13.89 -17.67
CA GLY A 125 18.04 13.63 -16.38
C GLY A 125 17.33 12.54 -15.59
N SER A 126 18.08 11.52 -15.16
CA SER A 126 17.55 10.30 -14.51
C SER A 126 18.25 10.04 -13.17
N ILE A 127 17.57 9.28 -12.30
CA ILE A 127 18.16 8.76 -11.06
C ILE A 127 18.48 7.28 -11.30
N THR A 128 19.76 6.91 -11.25
CA THR A 128 20.18 5.53 -11.59
C THR A 128 21.12 4.94 -10.56
N SER A 129 21.20 3.62 -10.50
CA SER A 129 22.10 2.87 -9.63
C SER A 129 22.60 1.61 -10.32
N GLY A 130 23.80 1.17 -9.95
CA GLY A 130 24.33 -0.13 -10.35
C GLY A 130 23.75 -1.27 -9.51
N PRO A 131 23.86 -2.54 -9.96
CA PRO A 131 23.45 -3.69 -9.15
C PRO A 131 24.10 -3.69 -7.76
N GLY A 132 23.30 -3.87 -6.71
CA GLY A 132 23.76 -3.86 -5.31
C GLY A 132 23.86 -2.48 -4.67
N PHE A 133 23.63 -1.40 -5.42
CA PHE A 133 23.65 -0.02 -4.93
C PHE A 133 22.26 0.63 -5.00
N GLY A 134 22.19 1.91 -4.63
CA GLY A 134 20.96 2.69 -4.69
C GLY A 134 19.90 2.25 -3.68
N ASN A 135 20.27 1.47 -2.66
CA ASN A 135 19.37 1.22 -1.54
C ASN A 135 19.23 2.50 -0.70
N ILE A 136 18.02 2.82 -0.25
CA ILE A 136 17.73 4.01 0.56
C ILE A 136 17.01 3.59 1.83
N THR A 137 17.61 3.84 2.99
CA THR A 137 17.00 3.59 4.30
C THR A 137 16.91 4.89 5.07
N THR A 138 15.75 5.26 5.62
CA THR A 138 15.58 6.54 6.33
C THR A 138 15.09 6.41 7.77
N ASN A 139 14.77 5.21 8.27
CA ASN A 139 14.37 4.97 9.66
C ASN A 139 13.28 5.93 10.21
N GLY A 140 12.27 6.26 9.40
CA GLY A 140 11.15 7.15 9.75
C GLY A 140 11.02 8.39 8.87
N GLY A 141 12.07 8.77 8.13
CA GLY A 141 12.02 9.89 7.17
C GLY A 141 11.36 9.50 5.84
N SER A 142 10.82 10.46 5.10
CA SER A 142 10.25 10.21 3.77
C SER A 142 11.31 10.18 2.67
N VAL A 143 10.99 9.53 1.55
CA VAL A 143 11.81 9.49 0.33
C VAL A 143 10.98 10.04 -0.84
N ASN A 144 11.54 11.03 -1.54
CA ASN A 144 10.95 11.63 -2.74
C ASN A 144 11.94 11.60 -3.91
N LEU A 145 11.62 10.85 -4.97
CA LEU A 145 12.46 10.69 -6.15
C LEU A 145 11.74 11.25 -7.37
N LEU A 146 12.39 12.14 -8.12
CA LEU A 146 11.88 12.71 -9.37
C LEU A 146 12.96 12.67 -10.46
N GLY A 147 12.62 12.17 -11.65
CA GLY A 147 13.50 12.20 -12.81
C GLY A 147 12.79 11.82 -14.10
N TYR A 148 13.53 11.69 -15.20
CA TYR A 148 13.00 11.07 -16.42
C TYR A 148 12.84 9.57 -16.21
N GLY A 149 13.91 8.85 -15.86
CA GLY A 149 13.86 7.49 -15.35
C GLY A 149 14.30 7.42 -13.90
N VAL A 150 13.78 6.45 -13.14
CA VAL A 150 14.22 6.16 -11.77
C VAL A 150 14.52 4.67 -11.66
N ALA A 151 15.79 4.32 -11.46
CA ALA A 151 16.26 2.95 -11.28
C ALA A 151 17.12 2.85 -10.00
N VAL A 152 16.50 2.38 -8.91
CA VAL A 152 17.11 2.31 -7.57
C VAL A 152 16.94 0.93 -6.94
N GLY A 153 17.68 0.68 -5.85
CA GLY A 153 17.60 -0.56 -5.09
C GLY A 153 16.34 -0.63 -4.20
N ASN A 154 16.48 -1.29 -3.06
CA ASN A 154 15.43 -1.34 -2.04
C ASN A 154 15.24 0.03 -1.38
N ILE A 155 14.00 0.37 -1.01
CA ILE A 155 13.69 1.58 -0.24
C ILE A 155 12.97 1.22 1.04
N SER A 156 13.48 1.68 2.17
CA SER A 156 12.97 1.40 3.51
C SER A 156 12.81 2.68 4.33
N THR A 157 11.58 3.09 4.61
CA THR A 157 11.29 4.31 5.40
C THR A 157 10.77 4.04 6.81
N TYR A 158 10.63 2.77 7.20
CA TYR A 158 10.22 2.40 8.55
C TYR A 158 11.38 2.49 9.54
N GLY A 159 11.09 2.84 10.79
CA GLY A 159 12.06 2.81 11.89
C GLY A 159 11.42 3.10 13.24
N SER A 160 12.25 3.21 14.29
CA SER A 160 11.78 3.53 15.64
C SER A 160 11.19 4.94 15.77
N LEU A 161 11.50 5.83 14.82
CA LEU A 161 10.98 7.20 14.78
C LEU A 161 9.62 7.31 14.06
N GLY A 162 9.11 6.20 13.52
CA GLY A 162 7.84 6.10 12.83
C GLY A 162 7.98 5.55 11.41
N SER A 163 6.98 5.83 10.58
CA SER A 163 6.93 5.42 9.17
C SER A 163 6.97 6.65 8.26
N GLY A 164 8.04 6.78 7.47
CA GLY A 164 8.07 7.77 6.40
C GLY A 164 7.24 7.32 5.19
N SER A 165 6.95 8.23 4.28
CA SER A 165 6.32 7.93 2.99
C SER A 165 7.33 7.81 1.86
N LEU A 166 6.98 7.08 0.80
CA LEU A 166 7.73 6.98 -0.44
C LEU A 166 6.93 7.60 -1.59
N THR A 167 7.53 8.53 -2.30
CA THR A 167 7.03 9.01 -3.60
C THR A 167 8.11 8.87 -4.66
N VAL A 168 7.79 8.21 -5.76
CA VAL A 168 8.64 8.11 -6.96
C VAL A 168 7.84 8.58 -8.15
N ALA A 169 8.34 9.61 -8.83
CA ALA A 169 7.76 10.15 -10.04
C ALA A 169 8.78 10.12 -11.18
N ALA A 170 8.34 9.61 -12.34
CA ALA A 170 9.16 9.54 -13.53
C ALA A 170 8.37 9.93 -14.80
N ALA A 171 9.04 10.44 -15.83
CA ALA A 171 8.40 10.58 -17.15
C ALA A 171 8.44 9.26 -17.94
N GLY A 172 9.54 8.53 -17.82
CA GLY A 172 9.83 7.20 -18.34
C GLY A 172 9.77 6.14 -17.25
N ASP A 173 10.64 5.14 -17.31
CA ASP A 173 10.51 3.94 -16.48
C ASP A 173 10.84 4.17 -14.99
N ILE A 174 10.12 3.45 -14.12
CA ILE A 174 10.44 3.28 -12.70
C ILE A 174 10.85 1.81 -12.48
N VAL A 175 12.03 1.60 -11.93
CA VAL A 175 12.54 0.31 -11.49
C VAL A 175 13.03 0.44 -10.05
N THR A 176 12.47 -0.36 -9.14
CA THR A 176 12.87 -0.40 -7.73
C THR A 176 13.08 -1.84 -7.26
N GLY A 177 13.74 -2.01 -6.11
CA GLY A 177 13.78 -3.27 -5.36
C GLY A 177 12.48 -3.50 -4.58
N SER A 178 12.61 -3.98 -3.34
CA SER A 178 11.50 -4.02 -2.38
C SER A 178 11.25 -2.63 -1.76
N LEU A 179 9.99 -2.35 -1.46
CA LEU A 179 9.55 -1.08 -0.87
C LEU A 179 8.92 -1.36 0.51
N ALA A 180 9.45 -0.72 1.56
CA ALA A 180 8.98 -0.93 2.92
C ALA A 180 8.74 0.41 3.62
N THR A 181 7.47 0.74 3.86
CA THR A 181 7.03 1.94 4.59
C THR A 181 6.17 1.58 5.79
N PHE A 182 6.17 0.31 6.24
CA PHE A 182 5.44 -0.14 7.42
C PHE A 182 5.87 0.58 8.71
N SER A 183 5.22 0.30 9.83
CA SER A 183 5.68 0.76 11.14
C SER A 183 5.93 -0.41 12.09
N THR A 184 6.97 -0.29 12.91
CA THR A 184 7.20 -1.17 14.08
C THR A 184 6.96 -0.45 15.40
N ALA A 185 6.73 0.87 15.37
CA ALA A 185 6.45 1.68 16.54
C ALA A 185 4.95 1.63 16.81
N ALA A 186 4.56 1.01 17.94
CA ALA A 186 3.15 0.87 18.31
C ALA A 186 2.41 2.22 18.28
N GLY A 187 1.17 2.19 17.81
CA GLY A 187 0.35 3.39 17.61
C GLY A 187 0.71 4.24 16.40
N VAL A 188 1.77 3.92 15.65
CA VAL A 188 2.13 4.63 14.42
C VAL A 188 1.62 3.83 13.22
N ALA A 189 0.81 4.49 12.39
CA ALA A 189 0.27 3.92 11.16
C ALA A 189 1.40 3.55 10.18
N GLY A 190 1.09 2.76 9.15
CA GLY A 190 2.01 2.56 8.03
C GLY A 190 2.10 3.82 7.16
N GLY A 191 3.26 4.05 6.56
CA GLY A 191 3.51 5.09 5.58
C GLY A 191 2.97 4.73 4.20
N ALA A 192 2.76 5.72 3.33
CA ALA A 192 2.25 5.50 1.97
C ALA A 192 3.37 5.26 0.94
N VAL A 193 3.06 4.49 -0.10
CA VAL A 193 3.88 4.33 -1.31
C VAL A 193 3.12 4.91 -2.50
N LYS A 194 3.73 5.87 -3.20
CA LYS A 194 3.22 6.41 -4.47
C LYS A 194 4.27 6.22 -5.56
N LEU A 195 3.93 5.47 -6.60
CA LEU A 195 4.73 5.34 -7.82
C LEU A 195 3.93 5.91 -8.98
N ALA A 196 4.49 6.85 -9.73
CA ALA A 196 3.77 7.44 -10.84
C ALA A 196 4.70 7.70 -12.03
N THR A 197 4.36 7.12 -13.18
CA THR A 197 5.02 7.43 -14.44
C THR A 197 4.08 8.11 -15.42
N ASP A 198 4.60 8.97 -16.27
CA ASP A 198 3.81 9.52 -17.37
C ASP A 198 3.64 8.45 -18.45
N SER A 199 4.73 7.91 -19.01
CA SER A 199 4.66 6.99 -20.17
C SER A 199 5.37 5.66 -20.00
N GLY A 200 6.27 5.53 -19.02
CA GLY A 200 7.11 4.34 -18.85
C GLY A 200 6.40 3.15 -18.23
N LYS A 201 7.16 2.10 -17.95
CA LYS A 201 6.79 0.94 -17.15
C LYS A 201 7.09 1.20 -15.68
N ILE A 202 6.39 0.50 -14.79
CA ILE A 202 6.71 0.47 -13.36
C ILE A 202 7.05 -0.97 -13.00
N THR A 203 8.26 -1.20 -12.49
CA THR A 203 8.74 -2.51 -12.05
C THR A 203 9.21 -2.44 -10.61
N VAL A 204 8.63 -3.28 -9.76
CA VAL A 204 9.04 -3.49 -8.37
C VAL A 204 9.59 -4.92 -8.27
N ASN A 205 10.91 -5.04 -8.18
CA ASN A 205 11.64 -6.31 -8.11
C ASN A 205 11.60 -6.96 -6.71
N GLY A 206 10.58 -6.63 -5.92
CA GLY A 206 10.31 -7.25 -4.62
C GLY A 206 8.87 -7.02 -4.17
N SER A 207 8.65 -7.05 -2.86
CA SER A 207 7.36 -6.77 -2.23
C SER A 207 7.18 -5.29 -1.93
N ILE A 208 5.92 -4.88 -1.72
CA ILE A 208 5.55 -3.59 -1.15
C ILE A 208 4.90 -3.87 0.21
N ASP A 209 5.45 -3.32 1.30
CA ASP A 209 4.91 -3.47 2.67
C ASP A 209 4.71 -2.12 3.35
N THR A 210 3.45 -1.75 3.56
CA THR A 210 2.99 -0.51 4.20
C THR A 210 2.16 -0.80 5.46
N ARG A 211 2.26 -1.98 6.08
CA ARG A 211 1.40 -2.35 7.22
C ARG A 211 1.55 -1.44 8.45
N GLY A 212 0.49 -1.32 9.22
CA GLY A 212 0.47 -0.63 10.51
C GLY A 212 1.19 -1.43 11.60
N ALA A 213 1.69 -0.74 12.62
CA ALA A 213 2.30 -1.40 13.77
C ALA A 213 1.27 -2.11 14.64
N ASP A 214 1.63 -3.28 15.15
CA ASP A 214 0.89 -3.91 16.25
C ASP A 214 0.93 -3.03 17.51
N GLY A 215 -0.05 -3.23 18.39
CA GLY A 215 -0.08 -2.62 19.70
C GLY A 215 1.09 -3.04 20.59
N SER A 216 1.26 -2.33 21.69
CA SER A 216 2.22 -2.59 22.75
C SER A 216 1.62 -2.28 24.12
N PHE A 217 2.34 -2.59 25.20
CA PHE A 217 1.86 -2.28 26.56
C PHE A 217 1.71 -0.77 26.83
N ALA A 218 2.34 0.09 26.03
CA ALA A 218 2.18 1.54 26.14
C ALA A 218 0.98 2.07 25.31
N ILE A 219 0.73 1.46 24.15
CA ILE A 219 -0.36 1.81 23.24
C ILE A 219 -0.95 0.49 22.76
N VAL A 220 -2.05 0.06 23.38
CA VAL A 220 -2.59 -1.29 23.19
C VAL A 220 -3.22 -1.49 21.81
N ASP A 221 -3.71 -0.42 21.21
CA ASP A 221 -4.35 -0.46 19.89
C ASP A 221 -3.32 -0.70 18.78
N GLY A 222 -3.70 -1.52 17.82
CA GLY A 222 -3.00 -1.66 16.55
C GLY A 222 -3.24 -0.44 15.67
N ALA A 223 -2.22 -0.02 14.94
CA ALA A 223 -2.28 1.15 14.08
C ALA A 223 -2.79 0.81 12.67
N SER A 224 -3.31 1.80 11.96
CA SER A 224 -3.78 1.59 10.58
C SER A 224 -2.64 1.27 9.61
N GLY A 225 -2.94 0.51 8.56
CA GLY A 225 -2.05 0.34 7.41
C GLY A 225 -1.92 1.62 6.58
N GLY A 226 -0.85 1.71 5.80
CA GLY A 226 -0.62 2.76 4.81
C GLY A 226 -1.10 2.36 3.42
N ASN A 227 -1.16 3.32 2.49
CA ASN A 227 -1.72 3.12 1.16
C ASN A 227 -0.64 2.86 0.10
N VAL A 228 -1.00 2.12 -0.94
CA VAL A 228 -0.19 1.92 -2.15
C VAL A 228 -0.95 2.48 -3.35
N LEU A 229 -0.34 3.46 -4.03
CA LEU A 229 -0.86 4.08 -5.24
C LEU A 229 0.16 3.95 -6.36
N ILE A 230 -0.20 3.26 -7.43
CA ILE A 230 0.63 3.08 -8.63
C ILE A 230 -0.14 3.59 -9.84
N GLU A 231 0.37 4.64 -10.47
CA GLU A 231 -0.33 5.36 -11.54
C GLU A 231 0.50 5.43 -12.82
N ARG A 232 -0.15 5.24 -13.97
CA ARG A 232 0.37 5.63 -15.29
C ARG A 232 -0.48 6.76 -15.87
N ARG A 233 0.10 7.94 -16.09
CA ARG A 233 -0.66 9.17 -16.42
C ARG A 233 -0.92 9.39 -17.91
N ASN A 234 -0.17 8.75 -18.79
CA ASN A 234 -0.38 8.83 -20.23
C ASN A 234 -0.99 7.52 -20.74
N SER A 235 -2.30 7.55 -20.96
CA SER A 235 -3.05 6.43 -21.52
C SER A 235 -2.75 6.16 -23.00
N ALA A 236 -2.10 7.09 -23.71
CA ALA A 236 -1.74 6.90 -25.12
C ALA A 236 -0.61 5.86 -25.33
N THR A 237 0.23 5.64 -24.31
CA THR A 237 1.35 4.69 -24.37
C THR A 237 1.05 3.44 -23.58
N THR A 238 1.12 2.27 -24.23
CA THR A 238 1.00 0.99 -23.53
C THR A 238 2.22 0.75 -22.66
N GLY A 239 2.01 0.20 -21.47
CA GLY A 239 3.09 -0.11 -20.54
C GLY A 239 2.58 -0.90 -19.35
N THR A 240 3.49 -1.62 -18.71
CA THR A 240 3.17 -2.62 -17.70
C THR A 240 3.50 -2.08 -16.31
N VAL A 241 2.64 -2.40 -15.35
CA VAL A 241 2.97 -2.38 -13.91
C VAL A 241 3.27 -3.82 -13.50
N SER A 242 4.47 -4.06 -12.98
CA SER A 242 4.88 -5.37 -12.49
C SER A 242 5.40 -5.29 -11.06
N VAL A 243 4.85 -6.10 -10.18
CA VAL A 243 5.32 -6.33 -8.81
C VAL A 243 5.66 -7.81 -8.68
N SER A 244 6.94 -8.13 -8.50
CA SER A 244 7.42 -9.51 -8.41
C SER A 244 7.12 -10.18 -7.06
N GLY A 245 6.93 -9.40 -6.01
CA GLY A 245 6.47 -9.86 -4.70
C GLY A 245 4.97 -9.66 -4.49
N GLY A 246 4.56 -9.65 -3.22
CA GLY A 246 3.20 -9.27 -2.81
C GLY A 246 3.09 -7.80 -2.40
N ILE A 247 1.86 -7.35 -2.18
CA ILE A 247 1.54 -6.02 -1.65
C ILE A 247 0.83 -6.20 -0.31
N ILE A 248 1.30 -5.55 0.75
CA ILE A 248 0.76 -5.66 2.11
C ILE A 248 0.45 -4.26 2.64
N THR A 249 -0.82 -4.00 2.97
CA THR A 249 -1.34 -2.75 3.55
C THR A 249 -2.13 -3.01 4.84
N ASN A 250 -1.87 -4.12 5.51
CA ASN A 250 -2.64 -4.56 6.68
C ASN A 250 -2.65 -3.56 7.84
N GLY A 251 -3.74 -3.55 8.60
CA GLY A 251 -3.76 -2.92 9.92
C GLY A 251 -2.99 -3.76 10.94
N GLY A 252 -2.43 -3.10 11.95
CA GLY A 252 -1.77 -3.75 13.08
C GLY A 252 -2.79 -4.37 14.04
N ASN A 253 -2.39 -5.43 14.73
CA ASN A 253 -3.23 -6.08 15.73
C ASN A 253 -3.18 -5.30 17.05
N GLY A 254 -4.29 -5.24 17.78
CA GLY A 254 -4.26 -4.83 19.17
C GLY A 254 -3.59 -5.88 20.06
N ILE A 255 -3.21 -5.47 21.26
CA ILE A 255 -2.65 -6.40 22.28
C ILE A 255 -3.46 -6.41 23.57
N THR A 256 -3.39 -7.51 24.30
CA THR A 256 -4.07 -7.64 25.60
C THR A 256 -3.30 -6.84 26.64
N ALA A 257 -3.96 -5.83 27.21
CA ALA A 257 -3.43 -5.07 28.34
C ALA A 257 -3.35 -5.94 29.61
N THR A 258 -2.30 -5.75 30.41
CA THR A 258 -2.15 -6.41 31.72
C THR A 258 -3.31 -6.08 32.66
N SER A 259 -3.87 -4.88 32.53
CA SER A 259 -5.11 -4.45 33.17
C SER A 259 -5.84 -3.49 32.24
N GLY A 260 -7.13 -3.71 31.98
CA GLY A 260 -7.92 -2.79 31.17
C GLY A 260 -8.58 -3.45 29.98
N GLN A 261 -9.14 -2.59 29.12
CA GLN A 261 -9.62 -2.98 27.80
C GLN A 261 -8.42 -3.50 26.96
N GLY A 262 -8.63 -4.58 26.20
CA GLY A 262 -7.70 -4.97 25.15
C GLY A 262 -7.60 -3.88 24.07
N GLY A 263 -6.54 -3.91 23.28
CA GLY A 263 -6.41 -3.02 22.14
C GLY A 263 -7.30 -3.40 20.96
N SER A 264 -7.82 -2.41 20.26
CA SER A 264 -8.52 -2.60 18.99
C SER A 264 -7.52 -2.88 17.87
N GLY A 265 -7.96 -3.56 16.83
CA GLY A 265 -7.17 -3.72 15.61
C GLY A 265 -7.23 -2.47 14.73
N GLY A 266 -6.13 -2.15 14.06
CA GLY A 266 -6.08 -1.05 13.10
C GLY A 266 -6.77 -1.39 11.78
N SER A 267 -7.30 -0.39 11.08
CA SER A 267 -7.83 -0.60 9.72
C SER A 267 -6.71 -0.83 8.71
N ALA A 268 -6.96 -1.61 7.66
CA ALA A 268 -6.02 -1.69 6.54
C ALA A 268 -5.99 -0.39 5.73
N GLY A 269 -4.92 -0.22 4.94
CA GLY A 269 -4.84 0.76 3.87
C GLY A 269 -5.26 0.16 2.53
N ASP A 270 -5.30 1.01 1.51
CA ASP A 270 -5.78 0.64 0.17
C ASP A 270 -4.63 0.39 -0.82
N VAL A 271 -4.93 -0.39 -1.86
CA VAL A 271 -4.08 -0.65 -3.02
C VAL A 271 -4.79 -0.20 -4.29
N PHE A 272 -4.25 0.82 -4.95
CA PHE A 272 -4.75 1.34 -6.23
C PHE A 272 -3.68 1.21 -7.31
N ILE A 273 -3.96 0.46 -8.37
CA ILE A 273 -3.13 0.39 -9.57
C ILE A 273 -4.00 0.72 -10.78
N SER A 274 -3.82 1.91 -11.34
CA SER A 274 -4.69 2.41 -12.40
C SER A 274 -3.99 3.35 -13.38
N GLY A 275 -4.73 3.69 -14.44
CA GLY A 275 -4.41 4.83 -15.27
C GLY A 275 -4.91 6.11 -14.62
N LEU A 276 -4.28 7.22 -14.95
CA LEU A 276 -4.80 8.54 -14.65
C LEU A 276 -5.05 9.25 -15.97
N THR A 277 -6.31 9.48 -16.33
CA THR A 277 -6.60 10.42 -17.42
C THR A 277 -6.97 11.74 -16.79
N THR A 278 -5.99 12.65 -16.67
CA THR A 278 -6.32 14.05 -16.42
C THR A 278 -6.88 14.63 -17.71
N THR A 279 -8.20 14.57 -17.86
CA THR A 279 -8.87 15.38 -18.88
C THR A 279 -8.78 16.82 -18.40
N VAL A 280 -7.69 17.51 -18.76
CA VAL A 280 -7.62 18.96 -18.60
C VAL A 280 -8.63 19.53 -19.60
N ILE A 281 -9.87 19.76 -19.15
CA ILE A 281 -10.83 20.53 -19.91
C ILE A 281 -10.32 21.97 -19.88
N PRO A 282 -9.84 22.55 -21.00
CA PRO A 282 -9.30 23.89 -21.00
C PRO A 282 -10.34 24.88 -20.47
N GLY A 283 -10.00 25.64 -19.43
CA GLY A 283 -10.88 26.64 -18.81
C GLY A 283 -11.59 26.20 -17.53
N ILE A 284 -11.46 24.95 -17.07
CA ILE A 284 -11.99 24.51 -15.76
C ILE A 284 -10.82 24.15 -14.84
N SER A 285 -10.41 25.06 -13.95
CA SER A 285 -9.48 24.71 -12.87
C SER A 285 -10.19 23.75 -11.90
N GLY A 286 -9.61 22.58 -11.64
CA GLY A 286 -10.21 21.57 -10.76
C GLY A 286 -11.20 20.63 -11.46
N ALA A 287 -11.09 20.45 -12.78
CA ALA A 287 -11.80 19.37 -13.46
C ALA A 287 -11.54 18.04 -12.74
N PRO A 288 -12.57 17.20 -12.52
CA PRO A 288 -12.45 16.00 -11.71
C PRO A 288 -11.39 15.08 -12.29
N THR A 289 -10.46 14.64 -11.45
CA THR A 289 -9.54 13.56 -11.77
C THR A 289 -10.36 12.29 -11.96
N VAL A 290 -10.49 11.85 -13.22
CA VAL A 290 -11.16 10.59 -13.53
C VAL A 290 -10.13 9.47 -13.39
N VAL A 291 -10.35 8.58 -12.40
CA VAL A 291 -9.62 7.32 -12.33
C VAL A 291 -9.90 6.56 -13.63
N ALA A 292 -8.86 6.35 -14.42
CA ALA A 292 -8.98 5.73 -15.72
C ALA A 292 -8.38 4.33 -15.69
N THR A 293 -8.80 3.51 -16.64
CA THR A 293 -8.16 2.22 -16.87
C THR A 293 -6.72 2.43 -17.36
N LEU A 294 -5.75 1.73 -16.78
CA LEU A 294 -4.34 1.74 -17.19
C LEU A 294 -4.20 1.21 -18.61
N SER A 295 -3.46 1.90 -19.48
CA SER A 295 -3.20 1.43 -20.84
C SER A 295 -2.07 0.38 -20.85
N GLY A 296 -2.40 -0.91 -20.79
CA GLY A 296 -1.42 -2.00 -20.70
C GLY A 296 -1.77 -3.01 -19.62
N ASP A 297 -0.77 -3.69 -19.07
CA ASP A 297 -0.95 -4.83 -18.16
C ASP A 297 -0.63 -4.47 -16.70
N ILE A 298 -1.30 -5.15 -15.76
CA ILE A 298 -0.96 -5.18 -14.34
C ILE A 298 -0.61 -6.63 -13.97
N LEU A 299 0.59 -6.84 -13.43
CA LEU A 299 1.08 -8.14 -12.96
C LEU A 299 1.57 -8.02 -11.52
N VAL A 300 0.90 -8.71 -10.59
CA VAL A 300 1.34 -8.87 -9.20
C VAL A 300 1.58 -10.36 -8.96
N ALA A 301 2.84 -10.78 -8.90
CA ALA A 301 3.17 -12.20 -8.82
C ALA A 301 2.90 -12.82 -7.43
N GLY A 302 2.95 -12.01 -6.37
CA GLY A 302 2.50 -12.39 -5.03
C GLY A 302 1.02 -12.11 -4.78
N GLY A 303 0.59 -12.34 -3.54
CA GLY A 303 -0.76 -11.93 -3.09
C GLY A 303 -0.85 -10.44 -2.76
N ILE A 304 -2.08 -9.95 -2.57
CA ILE A 304 -2.38 -8.60 -2.08
C ILE A 304 -3.12 -8.75 -0.75
N SER A 305 -2.60 -8.18 0.33
CA SER A 305 -3.21 -8.25 1.66
C SER A 305 -3.48 -6.83 2.16
N ALA A 306 -4.76 -6.48 2.25
CA ALA A 306 -5.30 -5.25 2.82
C ALA A 306 -6.29 -5.61 3.93
N ARG A 307 -5.86 -6.45 4.87
CA ARG A 307 -6.68 -7.00 5.95
C ARG A 307 -6.67 -6.10 7.18
N GLY A 308 -7.83 -5.95 7.81
CA GLY A 308 -7.94 -5.33 9.13
C GLY A 308 -7.14 -6.08 10.19
N GLY A 309 -6.61 -5.34 11.17
CA GLY A 309 -5.92 -5.91 12.32
C GLY A 309 -6.90 -6.59 13.28
N ASN A 310 -6.46 -7.65 13.96
CA ASN A 310 -7.27 -8.30 14.98
C ASN A 310 -7.27 -7.47 16.26
N ALA A 311 -8.41 -7.43 16.93
CA ALA A 311 -8.50 -6.95 18.30
C ALA A 311 -7.84 -7.94 19.27
N ALA A 312 -7.51 -7.42 20.44
CA ALA A 312 -7.09 -8.23 21.57
C ALA A 312 -8.22 -8.51 22.56
N ASN A 313 -8.04 -9.58 23.32
CA ASN A 313 -8.90 -9.89 24.45
C ASN A 313 -8.72 -8.86 25.56
N SER A 314 -9.80 -8.58 26.27
CA SER A 314 -9.80 -7.70 27.44
C SER A 314 -9.50 -8.46 28.73
N SER A 315 -8.91 -7.76 29.71
CA SER A 315 -8.69 -8.26 31.07
C SER A 315 -9.63 -7.56 32.06
N GLY A 316 -10.05 -8.22 33.14
CA GLY A 316 -10.83 -7.57 34.21
C GLY A 316 -12.32 -7.40 33.92
N THR A 317 -12.86 -6.18 33.95
CA THR A 317 -14.30 -5.89 33.80
C THR A 317 -14.62 -5.04 32.56
N PHE A 318 -13.82 -5.15 31.52
CA PHE A 318 -13.93 -4.32 30.31
C PHE A 318 -14.47 -5.12 29.13
N ALA A 319 -15.19 -4.47 28.22
CA ALA A 319 -15.64 -5.09 26.97
C ALA A 319 -14.44 -5.46 26.08
N GLY A 320 -14.58 -6.48 25.25
CA GLY A 320 -13.64 -6.84 24.21
C GLY A 320 -13.46 -5.70 23.20
N ALA A 321 -12.27 -5.61 22.62
CA ALA A 321 -11.93 -4.56 21.67
C ALA A 321 -12.40 -4.85 20.24
N LEU A 322 -12.45 -3.84 19.39
CA LEU A 322 -13.01 -3.95 18.04
C LEU A 322 -11.95 -4.42 17.03
N GLY A 323 -12.36 -5.30 16.13
CA GLY A 323 -11.53 -5.68 14.98
C GLY A 323 -11.41 -4.52 13.98
N GLY A 324 -10.26 -4.43 13.32
CA GLY A 324 -9.99 -3.42 12.29
C GLY A 324 -10.76 -3.67 10.99
N GLN A 325 -11.03 -2.63 10.22
CA GLN A 325 -11.71 -2.76 8.93
C GLN A 325 -10.74 -3.21 7.83
N GLY A 326 -11.23 -4.01 6.88
CA GLY A 326 -10.51 -4.34 5.65
C GLY A 326 -10.40 -3.13 4.71
N GLY A 327 -9.39 -3.15 3.84
CA GLY A 327 -9.08 -2.08 2.89
C GLY A 327 -9.56 -2.38 1.48
N SER A 328 -9.23 -1.51 0.53
CA SER A 328 -9.65 -1.64 -0.86
C SER A 328 -8.51 -2.11 -1.75
N VAL A 329 -8.82 -2.94 -2.75
CA VAL A 329 -7.90 -3.34 -3.82
C VAL A 329 -8.55 -3.02 -5.15
N ASN A 330 -7.98 -2.08 -5.90
CA ASN A 330 -8.50 -1.62 -7.18
C ASN A 330 -7.39 -1.73 -8.24
N LEU A 331 -7.58 -2.63 -9.22
CA LEU A 331 -6.62 -2.91 -10.29
C LEU A 331 -7.32 -2.76 -11.64
N LEU A 332 -7.09 -1.64 -12.34
CA LEU A 332 -7.79 -1.34 -13.60
C LEU A 332 -6.81 -1.26 -14.76
N ALA A 333 -6.88 -2.22 -15.69
CA ALA A 333 -6.02 -2.30 -16.87
C ALA A 333 -6.82 -2.60 -18.15
N SER A 334 -6.42 -2.01 -19.27
CA SER A 334 -7.02 -2.26 -20.58
C SER A 334 -6.44 -3.51 -21.22
N GLY A 335 -5.26 -3.95 -20.77
CA GLY A 335 -4.66 -5.24 -21.06
C GLY A 335 -5.08 -6.29 -20.04
N ASN A 336 -4.10 -7.04 -19.56
CA ASN A 336 -4.30 -8.13 -18.62
C ASN A 336 -4.15 -7.65 -17.18
N VAL A 337 -4.97 -8.18 -16.28
CA VAL A 337 -4.74 -8.13 -14.83
C VAL A 337 -4.44 -9.54 -14.36
N SER A 338 -3.27 -9.73 -13.75
CA SER A 338 -2.86 -11.01 -13.16
C SER A 338 -2.39 -10.82 -11.72
N VAL A 339 -2.99 -11.54 -10.79
CA VAL A 339 -2.63 -11.52 -9.37
C VAL A 339 -2.38 -12.93 -8.84
N GLY A 340 -1.29 -13.06 -8.09
CA GLY A 340 -0.98 -14.24 -7.30
C GLY A 340 -0.16 -15.29 -8.03
N ASN A 341 0.33 -16.21 -7.21
CA ASN A 341 0.78 -17.54 -7.59
C ASN A 341 -0.17 -18.55 -6.92
N ALA A 342 0.14 -19.85 -6.97
CA ALA A 342 -0.70 -20.88 -6.34
C ALA A 342 -1.01 -20.64 -4.85
N ASN A 343 -0.20 -19.84 -4.16
CA ASN A 343 -0.36 -19.48 -2.75
C ASN A 343 -0.74 -18.01 -2.53
N GLY A 344 -0.86 -17.20 -3.59
CA GLY A 344 -1.11 -15.76 -3.50
C GLY A 344 -2.61 -15.45 -3.55
N ALA A 345 -3.18 -15.01 -2.41
CA ALA A 345 -4.56 -14.55 -2.32
C ALA A 345 -4.66 -13.02 -2.39
N ILE A 346 -5.83 -12.50 -2.75
CA ILE A 346 -6.25 -11.13 -2.46
C ILE A 346 -7.06 -11.20 -1.16
N ASP A 347 -6.61 -10.56 -0.08
CA ASP A 347 -7.27 -10.59 1.23
C ASP A 347 -7.58 -9.17 1.71
N VAL A 348 -8.87 -8.80 1.67
CA VAL A 348 -9.43 -7.55 2.18
C VAL A 348 -10.33 -7.80 3.41
N SER A 349 -10.10 -8.89 4.13
CA SER A 349 -10.97 -9.30 5.24
C SER A 349 -10.93 -8.32 6.42
N GLY A 350 -12.01 -8.28 7.19
CA GLY A 350 -12.06 -7.57 8.46
C GLY A 350 -11.32 -8.31 9.56
N GLY A 351 -10.85 -7.57 10.57
CA GLY A 351 -10.18 -8.10 11.74
C GLY A 351 -11.16 -8.73 12.75
N LEU A 352 -10.70 -9.72 13.50
CA LEU A 352 -11.49 -10.36 14.55
C LEU A 352 -11.73 -9.42 15.75
N GLY A 353 -12.92 -9.51 16.35
CA GLY A 353 -13.25 -8.83 17.60
C GLY A 353 -12.66 -9.54 18.82
N GLY A 354 -12.31 -8.78 19.85
CA GLY A 354 -11.63 -9.26 21.04
C GLY A 354 -12.63 -9.92 21.99
N ALA A 355 -12.23 -11.00 22.67
CA ALA A 355 -13.08 -11.59 23.69
C ALA A 355 -13.16 -10.68 24.93
N GLY A 356 -14.34 -10.64 25.54
CA GLY A 356 -14.52 -10.12 26.88
C GLY A 356 -13.89 -11.03 27.94
N PRO A 357 -13.65 -10.52 29.15
CA PRO A 357 -13.03 -11.28 30.23
C PRO A 357 -13.98 -12.35 30.77
N GLY A 358 -13.46 -13.53 31.09
CA GLY A 358 -14.26 -14.66 31.60
C GLY A 358 -14.90 -14.45 32.98
N THR A 359 -14.65 -13.31 33.64
CA THR A 359 -15.20 -12.97 34.96
C THR A 359 -16.59 -12.37 34.87
N SER A 360 -17.38 -12.48 35.94
CA SER A 360 -18.73 -11.93 36.02
C SER A 360 -18.68 -10.41 36.29
N GLY A 361 -19.32 -9.62 35.43
CA GLY A 361 -19.47 -8.18 35.65
C GLY A 361 -20.24 -7.50 34.51
N PRO A 362 -21.06 -6.47 34.82
CA PRO A 362 -21.69 -5.66 33.79
C PRO A 362 -20.61 -4.96 32.96
N GLY A 363 -20.68 -5.08 31.63
CA GLY A 363 -19.72 -4.46 30.71
C GLY A 363 -18.69 -5.40 30.07
N ASN A 364 -18.72 -6.70 30.34
CA ASN A 364 -17.73 -7.68 29.84
C ASN A 364 -18.05 -8.23 28.44
N GLY A 365 -18.81 -7.50 27.62
CA GLY A 365 -19.26 -7.98 26.32
C GLY A 365 -18.09 -8.23 25.36
N GLY A 366 -18.25 -9.12 24.40
CA GLY A 366 -17.26 -9.32 23.34
C GLY A 366 -17.22 -8.13 22.38
N GLY A 367 -16.04 -7.85 21.82
CA GLY A 367 -15.86 -6.79 20.83
C GLY A 367 -16.40 -7.20 19.47
N ALA A 368 -16.87 -6.24 18.67
CA ALA A 368 -17.34 -6.55 17.32
C ALA A 368 -16.16 -6.86 16.37
N GLY A 369 -16.40 -7.73 15.40
CA GLY A 369 -15.49 -7.92 14.29
C GLY A 369 -15.55 -6.76 13.29
N GLY A 370 -14.46 -6.50 12.60
CA GLY A 370 -14.38 -5.48 11.56
C GLY A 370 -15.05 -5.93 10.27
N SER A 371 -15.60 -5.00 9.50
CA SER A 371 -16.11 -5.29 8.15
C SER A 371 -14.97 -5.55 7.18
N ALA A 372 -15.19 -6.41 6.18
CA ALA A 372 -14.31 -6.52 5.04
C ALA A 372 -14.37 -5.27 4.14
N GLY A 373 -13.36 -5.13 3.30
CA GLY A 373 -13.25 -4.05 2.34
C GLY A 373 -13.73 -4.43 0.94
N PHE A 374 -13.06 -3.88 -0.07
CA PHE A 374 -13.51 -3.89 -1.46
C PHE A 374 -12.44 -4.46 -2.40
N VAL A 375 -12.86 -5.23 -3.39
CA VAL A 375 -12.01 -5.68 -4.49
C VAL A 375 -12.65 -5.28 -5.81
N ASP A 376 -11.94 -4.55 -6.66
CA ASP A 376 -12.37 -4.17 -8.01
C ASP A 376 -11.25 -4.42 -9.01
N LEU A 377 -11.43 -5.46 -9.82
CA LEU A 377 -10.45 -5.87 -10.80
C LEU A 377 -11.05 -5.71 -12.19
N GLN A 378 -10.36 -4.99 -13.06
CA GLN A 378 -10.73 -4.83 -14.45
C GLN A 378 -9.56 -5.18 -15.37
N GLY A 379 -9.69 -6.27 -16.12
CA GLY A 379 -8.82 -6.63 -17.23
C GLY A 379 -9.55 -6.50 -18.56
N GLY A 380 -9.10 -5.59 -19.42
CA GLY A 380 -9.71 -5.37 -20.73
C GLY A 380 -9.52 -6.55 -21.71
N GLN A 381 -8.43 -7.31 -21.56
CA GLN A 381 -8.18 -8.53 -22.36
C GLN A 381 -8.39 -9.81 -21.55
N SER A 382 -7.75 -9.92 -20.39
CA SER A 382 -7.96 -11.04 -19.48
C SER A 382 -7.83 -10.63 -18.02
N LEU A 383 -8.52 -11.37 -17.15
CA LEU A 383 -8.43 -11.25 -15.70
C LEU A 383 -8.08 -12.62 -15.11
N THR A 384 -6.92 -12.71 -14.46
CA THR A 384 -6.45 -13.94 -13.80
C THR A 384 -6.18 -13.68 -12.33
N VAL A 385 -6.84 -14.44 -11.46
CA VAL A 385 -6.51 -14.48 -10.03
C VAL A 385 -6.26 -15.94 -9.67
N VAL A 386 -5.00 -16.27 -9.41
CA VAL A 386 -4.58 -17.68 -9.24
C VAL A 386 -5.04 -18.23 -7.88
N GLY A 387 -4.92 -17.44 -6.81
CA GLY A 387 -5.38 -17.82 -5.48
C GLY A 387 -6.80 -17.36 -5.17
N ALA A 388 -7.14 -17.35 -3.88
CA ALA A 388 -8.45 -16.94 -3.40
C ALA A 388 -8.60 -15.40 -3.35
N ILE A 389 -9.83 -14.92 -3.49
CA ILE A 389 -10.24 -13.57 -3.06
C ILE A 389 -11.00 -13.73 -1.74
N LEU A 390 -10.48 -13.14 -0.66
CA LEU A 390 -11.05 -13.17 0.68
C LEU A 390 -11.50 -11.75 1.04
N ALA A 391 -12.81 -11.58 1.18
CA ALA A 391 -13.49 -10.36 1.58
C ALA A 391 -14.46 -10.69 2.72
N ASP A 392 -13.98 -11.44 3.71
CA ASP A 392 -14.80 -11.91 4.82
C ASP A 392 -14.84 -10.91 5.97
N GLY A 393 -16.02 -10.71 6.55
CA GLY A 393 -16.17 -9.95 7.78
C GLY A 393 -15.50 -10.68 8.96
N GLY A 394 -14.91 -9.90 9.87
CA GLY A 394 -14.30 -10.43 11.09
C GLY A 394 -15.35 -11.02 12.03
N ALA A 395 -15.04 -12.14 12.69
CA ALA A 395 -15.92 -12.69 13.71
C ALA A 395 -15.94 -11.78 14.95
N GLY A 396 -17.10 -11.69 15.61
CA GLY A 396 -17.25 -11.04 16.90
C GLY A 396 -16.59 -11.84 18.02
N GLY A 397 -16.07 -11.13 19.01
CA GLY A 397 -15.47 -11.70 20.20
C GLY A 397 -16.52 -12.32 21.13
N ASN A 398 -16.12 -13.33 21.89
CA ASN A 398 -17.01 -13.95 22.87
C ASN A 398 -17.26 -13.01 24.06
N GLY A 399 -18.47 -13.03 24.62
CA GLY A 399 -18.80 -12.34 25.86
C GLY A 399 -18.27 -13.08 27.09
N GLY A 400 -17.93 -12.31 28.12
CA GLY A 400 -17.70 -12.81 29.48
C GLY A 400 -18.95 -13.33 30.19
N ALA A 401 -18.79 -13.79 31.43
CA ALA A 401 -19.89 -14.27 32.26
C ALA A 401 -20.98 -13.18 32.44
N ALA A 402 -22.23 -13.53 32.13
CA ALA A 402 -23.40 -12.62 32.17
C ALA A 402 -23.30 -11.38 31.24
N SER A 403 -22.60 -11.50 30.11
CA SER A 403 -22.42 -10.40 29.15
C SER A 403 -22.62 -10.85 27.71
N SER A 404 -22.80 -9.89 26.80
CA SER A 404 -23.16 -10.19 25.43
C SER A 404 -21.97 -10.62 24.56
N GLY A 405 -22.21 -11.47 23.57
CA GLY A 405 -21.25 -11.68 22.49
C GLY A 405 -21.13 -10.46 21.58
N GLY A 406 -19.96 -10.25 20.98
CA GLY A 406 -19.75 -9.19 19.99
C GLY A 406 -20.40 -9.54 18.64
N SER A 407 -20.85 -8.54 17.88
CA SER A 407 -21.38 -8.79 16.53
C SER A 407 -20.25 -9.14 15.54
N GLY A 408 -20.55 -9.96 14.54
CA GLY A 408 -19.65 -10.15 13.40
C GLY A 408 -19.69 -8.96 12.42
N GLY A 409 -18.59 -8.74 11.71
CA GLY A 409 -18.47 -7.70 10.68
C GLY A 409 -19.14 -8.10 9.36
N GLY A 410 -19.49 -7.13 8.53
CA GLY A 410 -20.07 -7.39 7.21
C GLY A 410 -19.05 -8.00 6.23
N GLY A 411 -19.52 -8.88 5.34
CA GLY A 411 -18.77 -9.30 4.17
C GLY A 411 -18.53 -8.13 3.21
N GLY A 412 -17.48 -8.23 2.41
CA GLY A 412 -17.04 -7.17 1.52
C GLY A 412 -17.71 -7.24 0.15
N VAL A 413 -17.26 -6.36 -0.75
CA VAL A 413 -17.76 -6.30 -2.12
C VAL A 413 -16.64 -6.67 -3.08
N VAL A 414 -16.92 -7.60 -4.00
CA VAL A 414 -15.98 -8.09 -5.01
C VAL A 414 -16.57 -7.83 -6.40
N THR A 415 -15.95 -6.94 -7.17
CA THR A 415 -16.30 -6.64 -8.55
C THR A 415 -15.19 -7.10 -9.48
N LEU A 416 -15.54 -7.95 -10.46
CA LEU A 416 -14.62 -8.49 -11.45
C LEU A 416 -15.13 -8.16 -12.85
N ARG A 417 -14.28 -7.54 -13.67
CA ARG A 417 -14.60 -7.13 -15.04
C ARG A 417 -13.53 -7.66 -15.99
N GLY A 418 -13.93 -8.52 -16.92
CA GLY A 418 -13.04 -9.13 -17.91
C GLY A 418 -13.20 -10.64 -17.99
N ALA A 419 -12.82 -11.21 -19.14
CA ALA A 419 -12.84 -12.66 -19.32
C ALA A 419 -11.64 -13.30 -18.60
N GLY A 420 -11.80 -14.45 -17.95
CA GLY A 420 -10.64 -15.18 -17.45
C GLY A 420 -10.93 -16.21 -16.36
N SER A 421 -9.83 -16.68 -15.75
CA SER A 421 -9.81 -17.74 -14.74
C SER A 421 -9.68 -17.11 -13.36
N ILE A 422 -10.69 -17.35 -12.52
CA ILE A 422 -10.73 -16.83 -11.16
C ILE A 422 -10.71 -18.02 -10.19
N GLY A 423 -9.85 -17.92 -9.17
CA GLY A 423 -9.85 -18.84 -8.03
C GLY A 423 -11.12 -18.73 -7.17
N SER A 424 -11.08 -19.22 -5.93
CA SER A 424 -12.24 -19.14 -5.04
C SER A 424 -12.50 -17.72 -4.56
N ILE A 425 -13.76 -17.34 -4.37
CA ILE A 425 -14.16 -16.05 -3.80
C ILE A 425 -14.93 -16.30 -2.51
N SER A 426 -14.58 -15.57 -1.45
CA SER A 426 -15.29 -15.55 -0.18
C SER A 426 -15.64 -14.11 0.19
N ALA A 427 -16.92 -13.84 0.36
CA ALA A 427 -17.47 -12.55 0.78
C ALA A 427 -18.52 -12.81 1.87
N ILE A 428 -18.09 -13.47 2.95
CA ILE A 428 -18.98 -13.98 4.01
C ILE A 428 -19.03 -12.99 5.17
N GLY A 429 -20.22 -12.78 5.75
CA GLY A 429 -20.35 -12.05 6.99
C GLY A 429 -19.70 -12.78 8.18
N GLY A 430 -19.04 -12.04 9.06
CA GLY A 430 -18.43 -12.60 10.26
C GLY A 430 -19.45 -13.22 11.20
N ASN A 431 -19.09 -14.31 11.88
CA ASN A 431 -19.97 -14.90 12.89
C ASN A 431 -20.04 -14.00 14.13
N GLY A 432 -21.21 -13.96 14.78
CA GLY A 432 -21.38 -13.36 16.09
C GLY A 432 -20.62 -14.14 17.16
N GLY A 433 -20.18 -13.44 18.20
CA GLY A 433 -19.55 -14.00 19.37
C GLY A 433 -20.54 -14.75 20.24
N THR A 434 -20.06 -15.82 20.88
CA THR A 434 -20.85 -16.61 21.83
C THR A 434 -21.07 -15.82 23.13
N ALA A 435 -22.13 -16.18 23.86
CA ALA A 435 -22.41 -15.64 25.19
C ALA A 435 -22.88 -16.77 26.12
N PRO A 436 -22.66 -16.66 27.45
CA PRO A 436 -23.21 -17.61 28.42
C PRO A 436 -24.74 -17.68 28.37
N ALA A 437 -25.29 -18.81 28.84
CA ALA A 437 -26.73 -19.03 28.88
C ALA A 437 -27.46 -17.88 29.60
N GLY A 438 -28.52 -17.37 28.97
CA GLY A 438 -29.32 -16.25 29.48
C GLY A 438 -28.78 -14.85 29.16
N SER A 439 -27.64 -14.73 28.47
CA SER A 439 -27.11 -13.45 27.97
C SER A 439 -27.37 -13.27 26.48
N ALA A 440 -27.34 -12.02 26.00
CA ALA A 440 -27.52 -11.73 24.58
C ALA A 440 -26.35 -12.28 23.75
N ILE A 441 -26.63 -13.06 22.72
CA ILE A 441 -25.60 -13.54 21.78
C ILE A 441 -25.22 -12.43 20.79
N GLY A 442 -23.99 -12.50 20.25
CA GLY A 442 -23.59 -11.64 19.15
C GLY A 442 -24.39 -11.94 17.89
N LEU A 443 -24.77 -10.92 17.13
CA LEU A 443 -25.39 -11.11 15.82
C LEU A 443 -24.32 -11.46 14.78
N GLY A 444 -24.67 -12.29 13.79
CA GLY A 444 -23.83 -12.47 12.62
C GLY A 444 -23.79 -11.20 11.76
N GLY A 445 -22.71 -10.97 11.03
CA GLY A 445 -22.57 -9.88 10.07
C GLY A 445 -23.38 -10.13 8.79
N SER A 446 -23.70 -9.07 8.05
CA SER A 446 -24.32 -9.19 6.73
C SER A 446 -23.40 -9.91 5.74
N GLY A 447 -23.99 -10.57 4.74
CA GLY A 447 -23.22 -11.14 3.64
C GLY A 447 -22.63 -10.05 2.75
N GLY A 448 -21.63 -10.43 1.96
CA GLY A 448 -21.03 -9.57 0.94
C GLY A 448 -21.71 -9.68 -0.42
N GLU A 449 -21.17 -8.94 -1.37
CA GLU A 449 -21.63 -8.87 -2.76
C GLU A 449 -20.52 -9.30 -3.71
N VAL A 450 -20.85 -10.15 -4.68
CA VAL A 450 -19.93 -10.59 -5.73
C VAL A 450 -20.54 -10.30 -7.08
N LEU A 451 -19.97 -9.36 -7.82
CA LEU A 451 -20.33 -9.01 -9.19
C LEU A 451 -19.24 -9.47 -10.15
N ILE A 452 -19.58 -10.31 -11.11
CA ILE A 452 -18.66 -10.78 -12.15
C ILE A 452 -19.26 -10.44 -13.51
N SER A 453 -18.50 -9.72 -14.34
CA SER A 453 -18.93 -9.37 -15.68
C SER A 453 -17.82 -9.56 -16.72
N ALA A 454 -18.17 -10.09 -17.89
CA ALA A 454 -17.24 -10.22 -19.00
C ALA A 454 -17.95 -10.04 -20.35
N PRO A 455 -17.30 -9.42 -21.35
CA PRO A 455 -17.85 -9.35 -22.70
C PRO A 455 -17.83 -10.71 -23.43
N GLY A 456 -17.05 -11.68 -22.95
CA GLY A 456 -16.94 -13.03 -23.51
C GLY A 456 -17.32 -14.10 -22.50
N ASP A 457 -16.67 -15.25 -22.60
CA ASP A 457 -16.91 -16.39 -21.70
C ASP A 457 -16.38 -16.13 -20.28
N ILE A 458 -17.07 -16.69 -19.28
CA ILE A 458 -16.66 -16.70 -17.88
C ILE A 458 -16.42 -18.15 -17.45
N ALA A 459 -15.23 -18.43 -16.91
CA ALA A 459 -14.87 -19.73 -16.35
C ALA A 459 -14.54 -19.59 -14.85
N LEU A 460 -15.40 -20.17 -14.01
CA LEU A 460 -15.26 -20.13 -12.55
C LEU A 460 -14.71 -21.47 -12.06
N GLY A 461 -13.42 -21.48 -11.71
CA GLY A 461 -12.70 -22.68 -11.27
C GLY A 461 -12.75 -22.90 -9.76
N GLY A 462 -13.00 -21.85 -8.96
CA GLY A 462 -13.11 -21.92 -7.51
C GLY A 462 -14.54 -21.73 -7.00
N ALA A 463 -14.77 -22.16 -5.76
CA ALA A 463 -16.05 -21.94 -5.08
C ALA A 463 -16.28 -20.44 -4.83
N ILE A 464 -17.54 -19.99 -4.89
CA ILE A 464 -17.93 -18.61 -4.58
C ILE A 464 -18.94 -18.62 -3.45
N ASN A 465 -18.60 -17.94 -2.36
CA ASN A 465 -19.41 -17.87 -1.15
C ASN A 465 -19.74 -16.42 -0.83
N ALA A 466 -21.02 -16.07 -0.84
CA ALA A 466 -21.51 -14.75 -0.42
C ALA A 466 -22.77 -14.93 0.42
N PHE A 467 -22.63 -14.94 1.74
CA PHE A 467 -23.77 -15.10 2.66
C PHE A 467 -23.44 -14.46 4.01
N GLY A 468 -24.45 -14.10 4.80
CA GLY A 468 -24.21 -13.51 6.12
C GLY A 468 -23.73 -14.52 7.16
N GLY A 469 -23.14 -14.00 8.23
CA GLY A 469 -22.62 -14.78 9.33
C GLY A 469 -23.72 -15.39 10.19
N LEU A 470 -23.34 -16.41 10.97
CA LEU A 470 -24.21 -16.98 12.00
C LEU A 470 -24.18 -16.13 13.27
N ASP A 471 -25.28 -16.11 14.02
CA ASP A 471 -25.32 -15.60 15.39
C ASP A 471 -24.41 -16.40 16.34
N GLY A 472 -24.18 -15.88 17.54
CA GLY A 472 -23.34 -16.52 18.55
C GLY A 472 -23.82 -17.89 19.02
N ALA A 473 -25.10 -18.23 18.81
CA ALA A 473 -25.66 -19.55 19.09
C ALA A 473 -25.49 -20.53 17.90
N ARG A 474 -25.06 -20.02 16.74
CA ARG A 474 -24.95 -20.75 15.46
C ARG A 474 -26.28 -21.29 14.96
N THR A 475 -27.38 -20.63 15.31
CA THR A 475 -28.74 -21.04 14.97
C THR A 475 -29.36 -20.17 13.88
N THR A 476 -29.06 -18.88 13.88
CA THR A 476 -29.65 -17.92 12.94
C THR A 476 -28.57 -17.34 12.04
N ARG A 477 -28.81 -17.30 10.74
CA ARG A 477 -27.93 -16.61 9.77
C ARG A 477 -28.47 -15.22 9.48
N THR A 478 -27.61 -14.21 9.55
CA THR A 478 -27.94 -12.85 9.13
C THR A 478 -28.07 -12.78 7.61
N CYS A 479 -29.04 -12.02 7.11
CA CYS A 479 -29.24 -11.76 5.68
C CYS A 479 -28.35 -10.58 5.21
N CYS A 480 -27.98 -10.45 3.93
CA CYS A 480 -27.98 -11.43 2.85
C CYS A 480 -26.68 -11.24 2.06
N GLY A 481 -26.19 -12.28 1.40
CA GLY A 481 -25.19 -12.14 0.35
C GLY A 481 -25.78 -12.23 -1.05
N LEU A 482 -25.11 -11.58 -2.00
CA LEU A 482 -25.52 -11.46 -3.39
C LEU A 482 -24.40 -11.95 -4.31
N ILE A 483 -24.75 -12.74 -5.31
CA ILE A 483 -23.88 -13.08 -6.45
C ILE A 483 -24.59 -12.67 -7.73
N GLU A 484 -23.94 -11.85 -8.55
CA GLU A 484 -24.38 -11.47 -9.89
C GLU A 484 -23.30 -11.85 -10.91
N ILE A 485 -23.68 -12.60 -11.95
CA ILE A 485 -22.79 -13.03 -13.03
C ILE A 485 -23.40 -12.63 -14.38
N VAL A 486 -22.69 -11.81 -15.15
CA VAL A 486 -23.12 -11.32 -16.46
C VAL A 486 -22.05 -11.58 -17.52
N ALA A 487 -22.31 -12.51 -18.45
CA ALA A 487 -21.41 -12.81 -19.56
C ALA A 487 -22.05 -12.43 -20.91
N GLY A 488 -21.24 -11.89 -21.82
CA GLY A 488 -21.61 -11.82 -23.25
C GLY A 488 -21.49 -13.18 -23.96
N GLY A 489 -20.73 -14.11 -23.39
CA GLY A 489 -20.55 -15.49 -23.85
C GLY A 489 -21.18 -16.53 -22.92
N ALA A 490 -20.57 -17.71 -22.86
CA ALA A 490 -20.99 -18.80 -21.98
C ALA A 490 -20.47 -18.62 -20.55
N VAL A 491 -21.29 -18.99 -19.57
CA VAL A 491 -20.90 -19.10 -18.16
C VAL A 491 -20.69 -20.58 -17.84
N THR A 492 -19.44 -20.96 -17.59
CA THR A 492 -19.09 -22.31 -17.13
C THR A 492 -18.61 -22.26 -15.69
N GLN A 493 -19.37 -22.91 -14.82
CA GLN A 493 -19.02 -23.09 -13.43
C GLN A 493 -18.78 -24.55 -13.12
N THR A 494 -17.64 -24.84 -12.49
CA THR A 494 -17.23 -26.20 -12.11
C THR A 494 -17.12 -26.42 -10.61
N ALA A 495 -17.30 -25.35 -9.82
CA ALA A 495 -17.22 -25.36 -8.38
C ALA A 495 -18.47 -24.74 -7.75
N ALA A 496 -18.75 -25.13 -6.51
CA ALA A 496 -20.00 -24.79 -5.82
C ALA A 496 -20.17 -23.28 -5.56
N LEU A 497 -21.40 -22.80 -5.71
CA LEU A 497 -21.89 -21.51 -5.24
C LEU A 497 -22.65 -21.67 -3.93
N THR A 498 -22.38 -20.78 -2.99
CA THR A 498 -23.21 -20.61 -1.80
C THR A 498 -23.61 -19.14 -1.67
N THR A 499 -24.90 -18.84 -1.84
CA THR A 499 -25.41 -17.47 -1.68
C THR A 499 -26.86 -17.42 -1.23
N ASP A 500 -27.29 -16.29 -0.69
CA ASP A 500 -28.70 -16.03 -0.44
C ASP A 500 -29.42 -15.68 -1.75
N ILE A 501 -28.80 -14.88 -2.63
CA ILE A 501 -29.38 -14.47 -3.92
C ILE A 501 -28.37 -14.69 -5.05
N LEU A 502 -28.80 -15.34 -6.14
CA LEU A 502 -28.03 -15.54 -7.36
C LEU A 502 -28.77 -14.99 -8.59
N PHE A 503 -28.11 -14.09 -9.30
CA PHE A 503 -28.48 -13.67 -10.66
C PHE A 503 -27.41 -14.15 -11.64
N ALA A 504 -27.83 -14.84 -12.70
CA ALA A 504 -26.93 -15.27 -13.76
C ALA A 504 -27.53 -15.00 -15.15
N ALA A 505 -26.75 -14.35 -16.02
CA ALA A 505 -27.12 -14.05 -17.40
C ALA A 505 -25.98 -14.35 -18.38
N GLY A 506 -26.32 -14.95 -19.52
CA GLY A 506 -25.39 -15.30 -20.59
C GLY A 506 -26.08 -16.03 -21.76
N THR A 507 -25.32 -16.33 -22.80
CA THR A 507 -25.83 -17.06 -23.99
C THR A 507 -26.05 -18.56 -23.69
N ASP A 508 -25.26 -19.10 -22.77
CA ASP A 508 -25.43 -20.44 -22.16
C ASP A 508 -24.97 -20.36 -20.70
N VAL A 509 -25.81 -20.79 -19.77
CA VAL A 509 -25.54 -20.72 -18.32
C VAL A 509 -25.54 -22.13 -17.75
N LYS A 510 -24.35 -22.64 -17.41
CA LYS A 510 -24.16 -23.96 -16.80
C LYS A 510 -23.73 -23.80 -15.35
N LEU A 511 -24.70 -23.98 -14.45
CA LEU A 511 -24.49 -23.97 -13.01
C LEU A 511 -24.39 -25.41 -12.48
N ASP A 512 -23.48 -25.64 -11.53
CA ASP A 512 -23.33 -26.94 -10.88
C ASP A 512 -24.57 -27.28 -10.03
N VAL A 513 -24.95 -28.56 -10.01
CA VAL A 513 -26.08 -29.09 -9.22
C VAL A 513 -25.84 -29.07 -7.70
N SER A 514 -24.60 -28.87 -7.26
CA SER A 514 -24.20 -28.77 -5.84
C SER A 514 -24.39 -27.37 -5.23
N ASN A 515 -24.88 -26.41 -6.02
CA ASN A 515 -25.10 -25.03 -5.58
C ASN A 515 -26.15 -24.93 -4.46
N THR A 516 -25.84 -24.16 -3.41
CA THR A 516 -26.76 -23.84 -2.32
C THR A 516 -27.22 -22.39 -2.44
N VAL A 517 -28.40 -22.20 -3.04
CA VAL A 517 -28.96 -20.87 -3.35
C VAL A 517 -30.36 -20.76 -2.76
N LYS A 518 -30.67 -19.69 -2.02
CA LYS A 518 -32.04 -19.49 -1.49
C LYS A 518 -32.99 -18.90 -2.54
N SER A 519 -32.52 -17.98 -3.38
CA SER A 519 -33.29 -17.39 -4.48
C SER A 519 -32.45 -17.34 -5.76
N LEU A 520 -32.99 -17.88 -6.87
CA LEU A 520 -32.32 -17.98 -8.16
C LEU A 520 -33.13 -17.28 -9.25
N GLU A 521 -32.50 -16.37 -9.97
CA GLU A 521 -33.00 -15.81 -11.23
C GLU A 521 -31.98 -16.05 -12.35
N CYS A 522 -32.41 -16.69 -13.44
CA CYS A 522 -31.56 -17.03 -14.57
C CYS A 522 -32.21 -16.50 -15.85
N VAL A 523 -31.45 -15.69 -16.60
CA VAL A 523 -31.88 -15.11 -17.88
C VAL A 523 -30.97 -15.60 -18.99
N VAL A 524 -31.49 -16.43 -19.88
CA VAL A 524 -30.77 -16.84 -21.11
C VAL A 524 -31.11 -15.81 -22.18
N GLN A 525 -30.09 -15.10 -22.69
CA GLN A 525 -30.24 -14.04 -23.70
C GLN A 525 -30.01 -14.56 -25.12
#